data_AF-A0A9D5BVY9-F1
#
_entry.id   AF-A0A9D5BVY9-F1
#
_cell.length_a   1.000
_cell.length_b   1.000
_cell.length_c   1.000
_cell.angle_alpha   90.00
_cell.angle_beta   90.00
_cell.angle_gamma   90.00
#
_symmetry.space_group_name_H-M   'P 1'
#
loop_
_entity.id
_entity.type
_entity.pdbx_description
1 polymer ?
#
loop_
_entity_poly.entity_id
_entity_poly.type
_entity_poly.pdbx_seq_one_letter_code
_entity_poly.pdbx_strand_id
1 'polypeptide(L)'
;MKRQSISPNDLTLASVLKVCSSFAALEQGKQVHARVLKYGIRLAFPVGSSLSTMYAKRGSLEDCRLVFQRMPSKDIVLEGTEPDHVIFINLLGACSHMVLVEKGGCFIRLIQDEYGLGAKVEHYACMVDILSRAGIVENAKEFIESVLDHVTSLWRILLGA
;
A
#
# COMPACT_ATOMS: atom_id res chain seq x y z
N MET A 1 3.32 23.49 32.81
CA MET A 1 4.23 23.67 31.66
C MET A 1 3.42 23.50 30.36
N LYS A 2 3.06 24.59 29.68
CA LYS A 2 2.52 24.49 28.31
C LYS A 2 3.68 24.04 27.42
N ARG A 3 3.68 22.78 26.97
CA ARG A 3 4.61 22.32 25.94
C ARG A 3 4.37 23.20 24.72
N GLN A 4 5.42 23.88 24.25
CA GLN A 4 5.39 24.61 22.99
C GLN A 4 4.79 23.69 21.92
N SER A 5 3.77 24.19 21.22
CA SER A 5 3.07 23.47 20.17
C SER A 5 3.98 23.46 18.93
N ILE A 6 5.08 22.71 18.99
CA ILE A 6 5.90 22.43 17.82
C ILE A 6 5.05 21.46 17.00
N SER A 7 4.42 21.98 15.93
CA SER A 7 3.75 21.12 14.97
C SER A 7 4.80 20.21 14.33
N PRO A 8 4.66 18.88 14.43
CA PRO A 8 5.55 17.97 13.72
C PRO A 8 5.49 18.29 12.22
N ASN A 9 6.65 18.36 11.56
CA ASN A 9 6.69 18.46 10.11
C ASN A 9 6.38 17.09 9.47
N ASP A 10 6.03 17.09 8.19
CA ASP A 10 5.60 15.89 7.44
C ASP A 10 6.65 14.77 7.49
N LEU A 11 7.94 15.11 7.43
CA LEU A 11 9.05 14.16 7.52
C LEU A 11 9.18 13.52 8.91
N THR A 12 8.92 14.28 9.98
CA THR A 12 8.91 13.76 11.36
C THR A 12 7.77 12.75 11.53
N LEU A 13 6.58 13.09 11.02
CA LEU A 13 5.43 12.18 11.07
C LEU A 13 5.69 10.91 10.27
N ALA A 14 6.18 11.03 9.03
CA ALA A 14 6.54 9.90 8.19
C ALA A 14 7.55 8.97 8.89
N SER A 15 8.60 9.53 9.49
CA SER A 15 9.62 8.77 10.22
C SER A 15 9.02 7.99 11.41
N VAL A 16 8.18 8.63 12.21
CA VAL A 16 7.51 7.98 13.35
C VAL A 16 6.61 6.84 12.87
N LEU A 17 5.83 7.08 11.82
CA LEU A 17 4.93 6.08 11.23
C LEU A 17 5.70 4.88 10.67
N LYS A 18 6.87 5.11 10.07
CA LYS A 18 7.76 4.04 9.60
C LYS A 18 8.25 3.17 10.76
N VAL A 19 8.60 3.76 11.91
CA VAL A 19 8.94 3.00 13.12
C VAL A 19 7.73 2.19 13.62
N CYS A 20 6.53 2.78 13.64
CA CYS A 20 5.30 2.07 14.02
C CYS A 20 5.00 0.88 13.09
N SER A 21 5.33 1.01 11.80
CA SER A 21 5.21 -0.06 10.81
C SER A 21 6.13 -1.26 11.07
N SER A 22 7.22 -1.06 11.84
CA SER A 22 8.19 -2.12 12.17
C SER A 22 7.97 -2.76 13.54
N PHE A 23 7.48 -2.03 14.56
CA PHE A 23 7.50 -2.46 15.98
C PHE A 23 6.19 -2.99 16.61
N ALA A 24 5.32 -3.72 15.91
CA ALA A 24 3.98 -4.14 16.38
C ALA A 24 3.10 -3.00 16.96
N ALA A 25 3.44 -1.74 16.66
CA ALA A 25 2.91 -0.56 17.35
C ALA A 25 1.71 0.06 16.63
N LEU A 26 0.69 -0.76 16.34
CA LEU A 26 -0.53 -0.33 15.64
C LEU A 26 -1.28 0.77 16.42
N GLU A 27 -1.39 0.61 17.75
CA GLU A 27 -2.11 1.56 18.59
C GLU A 27 -1.43 2.93 18.63
N GLN A 28 -0.08 2.95 18.66
CA GLN A 28 0.70 4.18 18.55
C GLN A 28 0.54 4.81 17.16
N GLY A 29 0.52 3.99 16.10
CA GLY A 29 0.23 4.44 14.74
C GLY A 29 -1.15 5.09 14.61
N LYS A 30 -2.18 4.50 15.21
CA LYS A 30 -3.54 5.07 15.28
C LYS A 30 -3.56 6.39 16.05
N GLN A 31 -2.83 6.51 17.16
CA GLN A 31 -2.72 7.77 17.89
C GLN A 31 -2.06 8.88 17.04
N VAL A 32 -1.04 8.54 16.26
CA VAL A 32 -0.42 9.48 15.31
C VAL A 32 -1.41 9.87 14.21
N HIS A 33 -2.13 8.91 13.63
CA HIS A 33 -3.17 9.18 12.63
C HIS A 33 -4.29 10.08 13.19
N ALA A 34 -4.77 9.82 14.42
CA ALA A 34 -5.77 10.65 15.08
C ALA A 34 -5.27 12.09 15.28
N ARG A 35 -3.98 12.30 15.55
CA ARG A 35 -3.39 13.64 15.63
C ARG A 35 -3.35 14.33 14.26
N VAL A 36 -3.00 13.59 13.20
CA VAL A 36 -3.04 14.11 11.81
C VAL A 36 -4.45 14.64 11.50
N LEU A 37 -5.49 13.86 11.79
CA LEU A 37 -6.88 14.28 11.59
C LEU A 37 -7.29 15.45 12.49
N LYS A 38 -6.96 15.38 13.79
CA LYS A 38 -7.34 16.39 14.78
C LYS A 38 -6.76 17.77 14.47
N TYR A 39 -5.52 17.83 13.99
CA TYR A 39 -4.85 19.08 13.67
C TYR A 39 -5.01 19.49 12.21
N GLY A 40 -5.81 18.75 11.42
CA GLY A 40 -6.01 19.04 10.00
C GLY A 40 -4.72 18.99 9.19
N ILE A 41 -3.75 18.16 9.61
CA ILE A 41 -2.49 18.00 8.90
C ILE A 41 -2.81 17.36 7.55
N ARG A 42 -2.39 18.02 6.47
CA ARG A 42 -2.58 17.51 5.11
C ARG A 42 -1.90 16.14 5.01
N LEU A 43 -2.59 15.16 4.43
CA LEU A 43 -2.00 13.87 4.09
C LEU A 43 -1.10 14.00 2.84
N ALA A 44 -0.10 14.87 2.92
CA ALA A 44 0.94 14.99 1.91
C ALA A 44 1.60 13.63 1.69
N PHE A 45 2.20 13.45 0.50
CA PHE A 45 2.69 12.16 0.04
C PHE A 45 3.52 11.38 1.08
N PRO A 46 4.52 11.97 1.77
CA PRO A 46 5.32 11.24 2.76
C PRO A 46 4.52 10.72 3.96
N VAL A 47 3.54 11.50 4.44
CA VAL A 47 2.70 11.15 5.60
C VAL A 47 1.67 10.09 5.22
N GLY A 48 0.98 10.28 4.09
CA GLY A 48 -0.02 9.34 3.59
C GLY A 48 0.59 7.99 3.23
N SER A 49 1.75 7.98 2.55
CA SER A 49 2.50 6.75 2.22
C SER A 49 2.89 5.97 3.47
N SER A 50 3.40 6.66 4.50
CA SER A 50 3.84 6.03 5.74
C SER A 50 2.68 5.49 6.57
N LEU A 51 1.54 6.20 6.61
CA LEU A 51 0.30 5.71 7.25
C LEU A 51 -0.24 4.48 6.54
N SER A 52 -0.34 4.50 5.21
CA SER A 52 -0.79 3.36 4.41
C SER A 52 0.10 2.14 4.64
N THR A 53 1.42 2.32 4.60
CA THR A 53 2.39 1.25 4.88
C THR A 53 2.23 0.68 6.30
N MET A 54 2.03 1.54 7.29
CA MET A 54 1.84 1.12 8.68
C MET A 54 0.57 0.29 8.85
N TYR A 55 -0.56 0.75 8.30
CA TYR A 55 -1.83 0.02 8.37
C TYR A 55 -1.79 -1.30 7.60
N ALA A 56 -1.20 -1.32 6.40
CA ALA A 56 -1.00 -2.52 5.60
C ALA A 56 -0.20 -3.60 6.35
N LYS A 57 0.97 -3.24 6.90
CA LYS A 57 1.83 -4.16 7.66
C LYS A 57 1.20 -4.66 8.96
N ARG A 58 0.15 -3.99 9.44
CA ARG A 58 -0.60 -4.37 10.65
C ARG A 58 -1.93 -5.04 10.34
N GLY A 59 -2.21 -5.30 9.06
CA GLY A 59 -3.43 -5.96 8.62
C GLY A 59 -4.69 -5.10 8.68
N SER A 60 -4.61 -3.79 8.95
CA SER A 60 -5.79 -2.92 8.88
C SER A 60 -5.98 -2.40 7.47
N LEU A 61 -6.50 -3.25 6.58
CA LEU A 61 -6.67 -2.92 5.17
C LEU A 61 -7.67 -1.76 4.96
N GLU A 62 -8.74 -1.71 5.76
CA GLU A 62 -9.76 -0.67 5.61
C GLU A 62 -9.20 0.71 5.95
N ASP A 63 -8.43 0.83 7.03
CA ASP A 63 -7.74 2.07 7.38
C ASP A 63 -6.70 2.45 6.32
N CYS A 64 -5.95 1.48 5.80
CA CYS A 64 -4.98 1.69 4.72
C CYS A 64 -5.65 2.29 3.47
N ARG A 65 -6.79 1.72 3.06
CA ARG A 65 -7.60 2.17 1.93
C ARG A 65 -8.14 3.59 2.16
N LEU A 66 -8.67 3.86 3.35
CA LEU A 66 -9.21 5.18 3.70
C LEU A 66 -8.15 6.26 3.70
N VAL A 67 -6.94 5.96 4.20
CA VAL A 67 -5.80 6.88 4.13
C VAL A 67 -5.44 7.15 2.66
N PHE A 68 -5.28 6.10 1.86
CA PHE A 68 -4.94 6.24 0.44
C PHE A 68 -5.96 7.09 -0.33
N GLN A 69 -7.27 6.88 -0.11
CA GLN A 69 -8.32 7.69 -0.75
C GLN A 69 -8.34 9.16 -0.33
N ARG A 70 -7.80 9.48 0.84
CA ARG A 70 -7.70 10.85 1.36
C ARG A 70 -6.40 11.54 0.95
N MET A 71 -5.47 10.83 0.31
CA MET A 71 -4.25 11.43 -0.22
C MET A 71 -4.60 12.28 -1.46
N PRO A 72 -4.10 13.53 -1.56
CA PRO A 72 -4.30 14.36 -2.73
C PRO A 72 -3.54 13.77 -3.93
N SER A 73 -4.29 13.29 -4.93
CA SER A 73 -3.76 12.67 -6.16
C SER A 73 -2.78 13.57 -6.94
N LYS A 74 -2.90 14.89 -6.78
CA LYS A 74 -2.04 15.88 -7.46
C LYS A 74 -0.65 16.03 -6.84
N ASP A 75 -0.49 15.83 -5.54
CA ASP A 75 0.83 15.96 -4.88
C ASP A 75 1.79 14.85 -5.34
N ILE A 76 1.25 13.67 -5.67
CA ILE A 76 1.98 12.52 -6.23
C ILE A 76 2.62 12.88 -7.58
N VAL A 77 1.88 13.58 -8.46
CA VAL A 77 2.39 13.92 -9.80
C VAL A 77 3.22 15.21 -9.77
N LEU A 78 2.89 16.15 -8.89
CA LEU A 78 3.49 17.49 -8.83
C LEU A 78 4.83 17.56 -8.08
N GLU A 79 5.08 16.71 -7.09
CA GLU A 79 6.38 16.67 -6.40
C GLU A 79 7.46 15.93 -7.22
N GLY A 80 7.13 15.42 -8.42
CA GLY A 80 8.05 14.62 -9.24
C GLY A 80 8.41 13.28 -8.59
N THR A 81 7.69 12.90 -7.53
CA THR A 81 7.82 11.65 -6.81
C THR A 81 6.79 10.68 -7.38
N GLU A 82 7.21 9.81 -8.30
CA GLU A 82 6.38 8.67 -8.70
C GLU A 82 5.80 8.03 -7.43
N PRO A 83 4.49 7.72 -7.37
CA PRO A 83 3.94 7.09 -6.18
C PRO A 83 4.74 5.83 -5.94
N ASP A 84 5.54 5.85 -4.88
CA ASP A 84 6.52 4.81 -4.60
C ASP A 84 5.84 3.46 -4.81
N HIS A 85 6.40 2.61 -5.68
CA HIS A 85 5.91 1.24 -5.92
C HIS A 85 5.56 0.51 -4.62
N VAL A 86 6.24 0.89 -3.53
CA VAL A 86 6.01 0.47 -2.15
C VAL A 86 4.57 0.67 -1.66
N ILE A 87 3.85 1.76 -2.00
CA ILE A 87 2.46 1.98 -1.54
C ILE A 87 1.53 0.94 -2.16
N PHE A 88 1.63 0.72 -3.47
CA PHE A 88 0.83 -0.27 -4.18
C PHE A 88 1.21 -1.70 -3.78
N ILE A 89 2.50 -2.00 -3.62
CA ILE A 89 2.98 -3.28 -3.08
C ILE A 89 2.46 -3.50 -1.65
N ASN A 90 2.41 -2.47 -0.80
CA ASN A 90 1.89 -2.62 0.57
C ASN A 90 0.38 -2.86 0.57
N LEU A 91 -0.38 -2.18 -0.29
CA LEU A 91 -1.82 -2.42 -0.47
C LEU A 91 -2.09 -3.83 -1.00
N LEU A 92 -1.35 -4.28 -2.02
CA LEU A 92 -1.47 -5.62 -2.58
C LEU A 92 -0.99 -6.71 -1.60
N GLY A 93 0.12 -6.49 -0.90
CA GLY A 93 0.63 -7.39 0.14
C GLY A 93 -0.34 -7.55 1.31
N ALA A 94 -1.02 -6.49 1.72
CA ALA A 94 -2.10 -6.58 2.71
C ALA A 94 -3.30 -7.40 2.19
N CYS A 95 -3.60 -7.35 0.89
CA CYS A 95 -4.65 -8.18 0.28
C CYS A 95 -4.25 -9.67 0.23
N SER A 96 -2.97 -10.00 0.12
CA SER A 96 -2.46 -11.39 0.16
C SER A 96 -2.71 -12.08 1.50
N HIS A 97 -2.48 -11.36 2.60
CA HIS A 97 -2.70 -11.92 3.94
C HIS A 97 -4.17 -12.17 4.30
N MET A 98 -5.10 -11.56 3.55
CA MET A 98 -6.55 -11.69 3.78
C MET A 98 -7.29 -12.38 2.64
N VAL A 99 -6.58 -12.84 1.59
CA VAL A 99 -7.17 -13.55 0.44
C VAL A 99 -8.27 -12.73 -0.26
N LEU A 100 -8.06 -11.41 -0.39
CA LEU A 100 -9.05 -10.48 -0.96
C LEU A 100 -8.82 -10.27 -2.46
N VAL A 101 -9.15 -11.29 -3.25
CA VAL A 101 -8.90 -11.35 -4.72
C VAL A 101 -9.48 -10.14 -5.47
N GLU A 102 -10.75 -9.79 -5.23
CA GLU A 102 -11.40 -8.66 -5.93
C GLU A 102 -10.72 -7.31 -5.66
N LYS A 103 -10.26 -7.10 -4.43
CA LYS A 103 -9.59 -5.85 -4.03
C LYS A 103 -8.19 -5.76 -4.64
N GLY A 104 -7.47 -6.88 -4.74
CA GLY A 104 -6.17 -6.94 -5.43
C GLY A 104 -6.26 -6.51 -6.89
N GLY A 105 -7.28 -7.00 -7.61
CA GLY A 105 -7.52 -6.63 -9.01
C GLY A 105 -7.85 -5.14 -9.21
N CYS A 106 -8.62 -4.54 -8.30
CA CYS A 106 -8.92 -3.11 -8.35
C CYS A 106 -7.66 -2.23 -8.24
N PHE A 107 -6.68 -2.62 -7.42
CA PHE A 107 -5.44 -1.86 -7.28
C PHE A 107 -4.56 -1.95 -8.53
N ILE A 108 -4.52 -3.09 -9.23
CA ILE A 108 -3.77 -3.19 -10.48
C ILE A 108 -4.37 -2.30 -11.56
N ARG A 109 -5.70 -2.28 -11.71
CA ARG A 109 -6.39 -1.37 -12.63
C ARG A 109 -6.15 0.09 -12.26
N LEU A 110 -6.18 0.42 -10.97
CA LEU A 110 -5.91 1.79 -10.50
C LEU A 110 -4.51 2.29 -10.91
N ILE A 111 -3.49 1.44 -10.84
CA ILE A 111 -2.11 1.77 -11.26
C ILE A 111 -2.05 2.07 -12.77
N GLN A 112 -2.75 1.27 -13.57
CA GLN A 112 -2.77 1.36 -15.03
C GLN A 112 -3.63 2.53 -15.54
N ASP A 113 -4.84 2.68 -15.01
CA ASP A 113 -5.88 3.57 -15.56
C ASP A 113 -5.80 4.99 -15.00
N GLU A 114 -5.61 5.15 -13.68
CA GLU A 114 -5.63 6.48 -13.05
C GLU A 114 -4.24 7.12 -12.93
N TYR A 115 -3.20 6.32 -12.68
CA TYR A 115 -1.84 6.83 -12.55
C TYR A 115 -1.04 6.74 -13.86
N GLY A 116 -1.55 6.04 -14.87
CA GLY A 116 -0.85 5.85 -16.15
C GLY A 116 0.50 5.14 -16.01
N LEU A 117 0.71 4.42 -14.92
CA LEU A 117 1.98 3.76 -14.60
C LEU A 117 1.94 2.32 -15.10
N GLY A 118 3.03 1.89 -15.73
CA GLY A 118 3.23 0.47 -16.03
C GLY A 118 3.33 -0.34 -14.74
N ALA A 119 2.38 -1.24 -14.49
CA ALA A 119 2.47 -2.16 -13.36
C ALA A 119 3.72 -3.06 -13.52
N LYS A 120 4.58 -3.07 -12.49
CA LYS A 120 5.83 -3.84 -12.45
C LYS A 120 5.59 -5.28 -11.97
N VAL A 121 6.60 -6.14 -12.18
CA VAL A 121 6.59 -7.57 -11.82
C VAL A 121 6.21 -7.79 -10.35
N GLU A 122 6.61 -6.91 -9.45
CA GLU A 122 6.30 -7.00 -8.01
C GLU A 122 4.80 -6.87 -7.72
N HIS A 123 4.06 -6.06 -8.48
CA HIS A 123 2.61 -5.93 -8.31
C HIS A 123 1.90 -7.21 -8.79
N TYR A 124 2.34 -7.76 -9.91
CA TYR A 124 1.84 -9.03 -10.43
C TYR A 124 2.19 -10.20 -9.51
N ALA A 125 3.38 -10.19 -8.90
CA ALA A 125 3.80 -11.16 -7.90
C ALA A 125 2.86 -11.18 -6.69
N CYS A 126 2.45 -10.00 -6.19
CA CYS A 126 1.46 -9.93 -5.11
C CYS A 126 0.09 -10.46 -5.55
N MET A 127 -0.35 -10.20 -6.78
CA MET A 127 -1.62 -10.73 -7.29
C MET A 127 -1.60 -12.26 -7.45
N VAL A 128 -0.49 -12.81 -7.93
CA VAL A 128 -0.30 -14.27 -8.01
C VAL A 128 -0.33 -14.87 -6.60
N ASP A 129 0.37 -14.29 -5.62
CA ASP A 129 0.34 -14.76 -4.22
C ASP A 129 -1.08 -14.69 -3.62
N ILE A 130 -1.87 -13.64 -3.92
CA ILE A 130 -3.29 -13.55 -3.52
C ILE A 130 -4.10 -14.71 -4.12
N LEU A 131 -3.96 -14.98 -5.42
CA LEU A 131 -4.72 -16.01 -6.13
C LEU A 131 -4.31 -17.43 -5.69
N SER A 132 -3.01 -17.67 -5.48
CA SER A 132 -2.49 -18.94 -4.96
C SER A 132 -3.04 -19.26 -3.58
N ARG A 133 -3.00 -18.28 -2.65
CA ARG A 133 -3.55 -18.45 -1.29
C ARG A 133 -5.07 -18.60 -1.26
N ALA A 134 -5.77 -18.11 -2.29
CA ALA A 134 -7.20 -18.31 -2.44
C ALA A 134 -7.58 -19.72 -2.90
N GLY A 135 -6.61 -20.54 -3.31
CA GLY A 135 -6.85 -21.85 -3.91
C GLY A 135 -7.43 -21.76 -5.33
N ILE A 136 -7.48 -20.56 -5.93
CA ILE A 136 -8.01 -20.33 -7.28
C ILE A 136 -6.85 -20.40 -8.28
N VAL A 137 -6.24 -21.58 -8.36
CA VAL A 137 -5.01 -21.83 -9.12
C VAL A 137 -5.20 -21.59 -10.62
N GLU A 138 -6.36 -21.93 -11.18
CA GLU A 138 -6.65 -21.73 -12.60
C GLU A 138 -6.66 -20.24 -12.97
N ASN A 139 -7.30 -19.39 -12.14
CA ASN A 139 -7.27 -17.94 -12.35
C ASN A 139 -5.87 -17.36 -12.16
N ALA A 140 -5.05 -17.90 -11.25
CA ALA A 140 -3.65 -17.50 -11.10
C ALA A 140 -2.85 -17.78 -12.36
N LYS A 141 -3.08 -18.94 -12.97
CA LYS A 141 -2.46 -19.37 -14.22
C LYS A 141 -2.89 -18.50 -15.39
N GLU A 142 -4.20 -18.34 -15.59
CA GLU A 142 -4.78 -17.45 -16.62
C GLU A 142 -4.25 -16.02 -16.47
N PHE A 143 -4.13 -15.53 -15.23
CA PHE A 143 -3.57 -14.22 -14.96
C PHE A 143 -2.11 -14.14 -15.43
N ILE A 144 -1.24 -15.08 -15.03
CA ILE A 144 0.17 -15.11 -15.45
C ILE A 144 0.29 -15.14 -16.98
N GLU A 145 -0.51 -15.96 -17.65
CA GLU A 145 -0.55 -16.08 -19.11
C GLU A 145 -1.05 -14.79 -19.79
N SER A 146 -1.98 -14.06 -19.16
CA SER A 146 -2.51 -12.80 -19.69
C SER A 146 -1.56 -11.61 -19.57
N VAL A 147 -0.62 -11.62 -18.62
CA VAL A 147 0.16 -10.42 -18.29
C VAL A 147 1.48 -10.31 -19.07
N LEU A 148 2.20 -11.41 -19.36
CA LEU A 148 3.37 -11.45 -20.28
C LEU A 148 4.00 -12.87 -20.36
N ASP A 149 4.31 -13.30 -21.59
CA ASP A 149 4.78 -14.65 -22.01
C ASP A 149 6.11 -15.17 -21.37
N HIS A 150 6.85 -14.36 -20.60
CA HIS A 150 8.25 -14.68 -20.21
C HIS A 150 8.68 -14.36 -18.76
N VAL A 151 7.76 -14.12 -17.81
CA VAL A 151 8.16 -13.83 -16.42
C VAL A 151 8.16 -15.11 -15.56
N THR A 152 9.19 -15.95 -15.74
CA THR A 152 9.38 -17.23 -15.01
C THR A 152 9.34 -17.07 -13.48
N SER A 153 9.63 -15.88 -12.96
CA SER A 153 9.61 -15.60 -11.52
C SER A 153 8.21 -15.63 -10.90
N LEU A 154 7.12 -15.44 -11.66
CA LEU A 154 5.74 -15.52 -11.17
C LEU A 154 5.28 -16.98 -11.01
N TRP A 155 5.66 -17.86 -11.94
CA TRP A 155 5.40 -19.31 -11.82
C TRP A 155 6.04 -19.91 -10.57
N ARG A 156 7.22 -19.41 -10.16
CA ARG A 156 7.88 -19.81 -8.90
C ARG A 156 7.03 -19.48 -7.67
N ILE A 157 6.26 -18.40 -7.70
CA ILE A 157 5.36 -18.02 -6.60
C ILE A 157 4.14 -18.94 -6.58
N LEU A 158 3.57 -19.27 -7.74
CA LEU A 158 2.45 -20.20 -7.85
C LEU A 158 2.84 -21.62 -7.40
N LEU A 159 4.01 -22.12 -7.81
CA LEU A 159 4.50 -23.47 -7.49
C LEU A 159 5.09 -23.61 -6.08
N GLY A 160 5.32 -22.50 -5.38
CA GLY A 160 5.88 -22.47 -4.03
C GLY A 160 4.85 -22.22 -2.91
N ALA A 161 3.59 -22.01 -3.27
CA ALA A 161 2.45 -21.84 -2.36
C ALA A 161 1.85 -23.21 -1.99
#